data_AF-A0AAI8KYN6-F1
#
_entry.id   AF-A0AAI8KYN6-F1
#
_cell.length_a   1.000
_cell.length_b   1.000
_cell.length_c   1.000
_cell.angle_alpha   90.00
_cell.angle_beta   90.00
_cell.angle_gamma   90.00
#
_symmetry.space_group_name_H-M   'P 1'
#
loop_
_entity.id
_entity.type
_entity.pdbx_description
1 polymer ?
#
loop_
_entity_poly.entity_id
_entity_poly.type
_entity_poly.pdbx_seq_one_letter_code
_entity_poly.pdbx_strand_id
1 'polypeptide(L)'
;MTAPADFLRKVGIPARPSPWFDLVDGFPEHARTLGEAYGDLRERWTDLPEGAENWLLLGTVPYDDIALDGVTGVVHCLPGEESETYPLNKDLPSFAHFLLLLEEERPNYDFESELENIDPEGAAARLAGRMREIDPAALEVSNSRWHDILEYVAEPEAR
;
A
#
# COMPACT_ATOMS: atom_id res chain seq x y z
N MET A 1 10.41 19.92 6.16
CA MET A 1 10.11 18.49 6.01
C MET A 1 9.21 18.37 4.80
N THR A 2 9.52 17.50 3.85
CA THR A 2 8.68 17.25 2.67
C THR A 2 7.50 16.38 3.10
N ALA A 3 6.28 16.74 2.69
CA ALA A 3 5.10 15.95 3.05
C ALA A 3 5.20 14.54 2.42
N PRO A 4 4.74 13.47 3.10
CA PRO A 4 4.72 12.11 2.56
C PRO A 4 4.14 12.00 1.14
N ALA A 5 3.05 12.73 0.86
CA ALA A 5 2.43 12.80 -0.46
C ALA A 5 3.34 13.46 -1.53
N ASP A 6 4.11 14.49 -1.16
CA ASP A 6 5.06 15.14 -2.08
C ASP A 6 6.21 14.19 -2.44
N PHE A 7 6.64 13.36 -1.49
CA PHE A 7 7.65 12.33 -1.75
C PHE A 7 7.14 11.28 -2.73
N LEU A 8 5.94 10.73 -2.49
CA LEU A 8 5.32 9.72 -3.36
C LEU A 8 5.11 10.24 -4.79
N ARG A 9 4.64 11.48 -4.93
CA ARG A 9 4.54 12.14 -6.23
C ARG A 9 5.88 12.37 -6.91
N LYS A 10 6.89 12.78 -6.13
CA LYS A 10 8.24 13.01 -6.66
C LYS A 10 8.91 11.74 -7.16
N VAL A 11 8.60 10.58 -6.58
CA VAL A 11 9.07 9.28 -7.06
C VAL A 11 8.17 8.67 -8.16
N GLY A 12 7.13 9.39 -8.60
CA GLY A 12 6.31 9.01 -9.75
C GLY A 12 5.13 8.10 -9.44
N ILE A 13 4.62 8.11 -8.20
CA ILE A 13 3.52 7.24 -7.78
C ILE A 13 2.33 8.09 -7.30
N PRO A 14 1.11 7.93 -7.83
CA PRO A 14 0.68 7.10 -8.98
C PRO A 14 0.70 7.88 -10.32
N ALA A 15 1.16 7.23 -11.39
CA ALA A 15 1.38 7.86 -12.70
C ALA A 15 0.34 7.52 -13.79
N ARG A 16 -0.71 6.72 -13.49
CA ARG A 16 -1.62 6.15 -14.52
C ARG A 16 -3.06 5.89 -14.04
N PRO A 17 -4.02 5.65 -14.97
CA PRO A 17 -5.35 5.11 -14.63
C PRO A 17 -5.22 3.75 -13.93
N SER A 18 -6.01 3.51 -12.88
CA SER A 18 -6.01 2.27 -12.07
C SER A 18 -4.66 1.91 -11.43
N PRO A 19 -4.10 2.78 -10.57
CA PRO A 19 -2.93 2.43 -9.78
C PRO A 19 -3.28 1.41 -8.68
N TRP A 20 -2.27 0.70 -8.19
CA TRP A 20 -2.40 -0.12 -6.97
C TRP A 20 -2.60 0.70 -5.71
N PHE A 21 -2.26 1.99 -5.76
CA PHE A 21 -2.37 2.89 -4.63
C PHE A 21 -2.92 4.24 -5.09
N ASP A 22 -4.03 4.65 -4.47
CA ASP A 22 -4.66 5.94 -4.68
C ASP A 22 -4.38 6.85 -3.48
N LEU A 23 -3.71 7.99 -3.72
CA LEU A 23 -3.47 8.99 -2.68
C LEU A 23 -4.79 9.62 -2.22
N VAL A 24 -4.95 9.84 -0.90
CA VAL A 24 -6.06 10.67 -0.41
C VAL A 24 -5.89 12.10 -0.93
N ASP A 25 -6.83 12.53 -1.78
CA ASP A 25 -7.00 13.86 -2.38
C ASP A 25 -5.76 14.78 -2.33
N GLY A 26 -4.71 14.33 -3.03
CA GLY A 26 -3.80 15.08 -3.89
C GLY A 26 -3.14 16.40 -3.46
N PHE A 27 -3.32 16.92 -2.25
CA PHE A 27 -2.69 18.16 -1.79
C PHE A 27 -2.22 18.03 -0.35
N PRO A 28 -1.02 18.53 -0.01
CA PRO A 28 -0.51 18.52 1.37
C PRO A 28 -1.47 19.16 2.38
N GLU A 29 -2.28 20.12 1.93
CA GLU A 29 -3.27 20.85 2.73
C GLU A 29 -4.50 20.00 3.11
N HIS A 30 -4.68 18.84 2.47
CA HIS A 30 -5.81 17.93 2.66
C HIS A 30 -5.38 16.60 3.31
N ALA A 31 -4.12 16.51 3.76
CA ALA A 31 -3.66 15.36 4.51
C ALA A 31 -4.42 15.32 5.84
N ARG A 32 -5.19 14.25 6.05
CA ARG A 32 -6.03 14.05 7.23
C ARG A 32 -5.40 13.02 8.14
N THR A 33 -5.56 13.22 9.43
CA THR A 33 -5.31 12.19 10.42
C THR A 33 -6.49 11.20 10.48
N LEU A 34 -6.26 10.01 11.04
CA LEU A 34 -7.32 9.02 11.21
C LEU A 34 -8.50 9.55 12.03
N GLY A 35 -8.25 10.32 13.10
CA GLY A 35 -9.31 10.90 13.91
C GLY A 35 -10.14 11.97 13.19
N GLU A 36 -9.57 12.63 12.18
CA GLU A 36 -10.30 13.57 11.32
C GLU A 36 -11.10 12.84 10.22
N ALA A 37 -10.63 11.68 9.78
CA ALA A 37 -11.26 10.89 8.73
C ALA A 37 -12.39 9.98 9.26
N TYR A 38 -12.27 9.46 10.48
CA TYR A 38 -13.16 8.45 11.06
C TYR A 38 -13.68 8.88 12.44
N GLY A 39 -14.99 9.14 12.53
CA GLY A 39 -15.66 9.43 13.81
C GLY A 39 -15.86 8.19 14.69
N ASP A 40 -15.80 7.00 14.10
CA ASP A 40 -16.02 5.68 14.67
C ASP A 40 -14.72 4.84 14.71
N LEU A 41 -13.56 5.49 14.70
CA LEU A 41 -12.24 4.87 14.52
C LEU A 41 -12.01 3.60 15.38
N ARG A 42 -12.40 3.67 16.65
CA ARG A 42 -12.21 2.58 17.64
C ARG A 42 -13.29 1.50 17.58
N GLU A 43 -14.44 1.78 16.97
CA GLU A 43 -15.47 0.79 16.68
C GLU A 43 -15.10 -0.01 15.43
N ARG A 44 -14.46 0.65 14.46
CA ARG A 44 -14.02 0.06 13.20
C ARG A 44 -12.78 -0.83 13.37
N TRP A 45 -11.74 -0.32 14.04
CA TRP A 45 -10.51 -1.07 14.30
C TRP A 45 -10.24 -1.17 15.80
N THR A 46 -10.19 -2.42 16.27
CA THR A 46 -10.24 -2.76 17.70
C THR A 46 -8.87 -2.83 18.38
N ASP A 47 -7.81 -2.91 17.60
CA ASP A 47 -6.42 -3.13 18.03
C ASP A 47 -5.54 -1.86 17.92
N LEU A 48 -6.12 -0.73 17.51
CA LEU A 48 -5.37 0.51 17.35
C LEU A 48 -4.67 0.92 18.67
N PRO A 49 -3.39 1.32 18.64
CA PRO A 49 -2.71 1.81 19.83
C PRO A 49 -3.24 3.17 20.29
N GLU A 50 -2.90 3.58 21.51
CA GLU A 50 -3.15 4.96 21.98
C GLU A 50 -2.42 5.95 21.06
N GLY A 51 -3.08 7.06 20.69
CA GLY A 51 -2.51 8.07 19.81
C GLY A 51 -2.68 7.80 18.32
N ALA A 52 -3.22 6.64 17.92
CA ALA A 52 -3.46 6.27 16.52
C ALA A 52 -4.38 7.24 15.76
N GLU A 53 -5.23 7.98 16.48
CA GLU A 53 -6.04 9.05 15.90
C GLU A 53 -5.20 10.14 15.20
N ASN A 54 -3.90 10.27 15.53
CA ASN A 54 -2.97 11.22 14.93
C ASN A 54 -2.19 10.64 13.74
N TRP A 55 -2.38 9.35 13.40
CA TRP A 55 -1.72 8.75 12.24
C TRP A 55 -2.22 9.42 10.97
N LEU A 56 -1.31 9.64 10.03
CA LEU A 56 -1.59 10.33 8.78
C LEU A 56 -2.16 9.36 7.76
N LEU A 57 -3.38 9.60 7.29
CA LEU A 57 -3.98 8.82 6.21
C LEU A 57 -3.25 9.16 4.90
N LEU A 58 -2.63 8.16 4.27
CA LEU A 58 -1.84 8.34 3.05
C LEU A 58 -2.69 8.15 1.80
N GLY A 59 -3.55 7.14 1.79
CA GLY A 59 -4.26 6.70 0.60
C GLY A 59 -4.92 5.35 0.82
N THR A 60 -5.31 4.73 -0.29
CA THR A 60 -5.91 3.41 -0.31
C THR A 60 -5.13 2.49 -1.24
N VAL A 61 -4.94 1.25 -0.80
CA VAL A 61 -4.70 0.10 -1.67
C VAL A 61 -6.06 -0.57 -1.81
N PRO A 62 -6.48 -1.16 -2.96
CA PRO A 62 -7.87 -1.57 -3.17
C PRO A 62 -8.54 -2.17 -1.93
N TYR A 63 -9.65 -1.57 -1.48
CA TYR A 63 -10.43 -1.95 -0.29
C TYR A 63 -9.86 -1.57 1.09
N ASP A 64 -8.56 -1.24 1.21
CA ASP A 64 -7.91 -0.93 2.49
C ASP A 64 -7.36 0.50 2.54
N ASP A 65 -7.51 1.12 3.70
CA ASP A 65 -6.88 2.41 3.99
C ASP A 65 -5.45 2.21 4.47
N ILE A 66 -4.55 3.11 4.07
CA ILE A 66 -3.14 3.07 4.46
C ILE A 66 -2.82 4.31 5.28
N ALA A 67 -2.27 4.12 6.48
CA ALA A 67 -1.86 5.22 7.34
C ALA A 67 -0.39 5.14 7.75
N LEU A 68 0.19 6.30 8.04
CA LEU A 68 1.54 6.45 8.57
C LEU A 68 1.48 6.81 10.05
N ASP A 69 2.09 5.98 10.89
CA ASP A 69 2.41 6.39 12.25
C ASP A 69 3.56 7.42 12.21
N GLY A 70 3.22 8.69 12.48
CA GLY A 70 4.20 9.78 12.49
C GLY A 70 5.24 9.71 13.60
N VAL A 71 5.05 8.86 14.61
CA VAL A 71 5.99 8.67 15.72
C VAL A 71 7.02 7.59 15.38
N THR A 72 6.56 6.42 14.92
CA THR A 72 7.45 5.29 14.62
C THR A 72 7.95 5.26 13.18
N GLY A 73 7.21 5.90 12.27
CA GLY A 73 7.45 5.86 10.83
C GLY A 73 6.85 4.65 10.11
N VAL A 74 6.23 3.72 10.84
CA VAL A 74 5.63 2.50 10.29
C VAL A 74 4.41 2.84 9.45
N VAL A 75 4.27 2.18 8.30
CA VAL A 75 3.08 2.25 7.45
C VAL A 75 2.17 1.09 7.83
N HIS A 76 0.93 1.41 8.20
CA HIS A 76 -0.09 0.46 8.61
C HIS A 76 -1.14 0.28 7.51
N CYS A 77 -1.61 -0.95 7.38
CA CYS A 77 -2.84 -1.28 6.68
C CYS A 77 -4.00 -1.24 7.67
N LEU A 78 -5.10 -0.62 7.25
CA LEU A 78 -6.37 -0.56 7.96
C LEU A 78 -7.43 -1.23 7.08
N PRO A 79 -7.72 -2.52 7.33
CA PRO A 79 -8.59 -3.27 6.45
C PRO A 79 -10.00 -2.69 6.36
N GLY A 80 -10.59 -2.74 5.17
CA GLY A 80 -11.95 -2.27 4.95
C GLY A 80 -13.03 -3.14 5.59
N GLU A 81 -12.79 -4.47 5.62
CA GLU A 81 -13.75 -5.49 6.08
C GLU A 81 -13.31 -6.21 7.36
N GLU A 82 -12.06 -6.04 7.80
CA GLU A 82 -11.54 -6.62 9.04
C GLU A 82 -11.31 -5.55 10.12
N SER A 83 -11.40 -5.95 11.38
CA SER A 83 -11.28 -5.05 12.53
C SER A 83 -9.88 -5.02 13.16
N GLU A 84 -8.93 -5.77 12.62
CA GLU A 84 -7.53 -5.82 13.07
C GLU A 84 -6.62 -5.13 12.05
N THR A 85 -5.82 -4.16 12.53
CA THR A 85 -4.80 -3.49 11.72
C THR A 85 -3.49 -4.27 11.74
N TYR A 86 -2.60 -3.98 10.79
CA TYR A 86 -1.26 -4.56 10.81
C TYR A 86 -0.22 -3.64 10.15
N PRO A 87 1.06 -3.77 10.51
CA PRO A 87 2.14 -3.13 9.79
C PRO A 87 2.20 -3.64 8.34
N LEU A 88 2.06 -2.73 7.38
CA LEU A 88 2.17 -3.04 5.96
C LEU A 88 3.62 -2.92 5.48
N ASN A 89 4.35 -1.92 5.99
CA ASN A 89 5.78 -1.74 5.76
C ASN A 89 6.44 -1.06 6.96
N LYS A 90 7.73 -1.37 7.18
CA LYS A 90 8.53 -0.80 8.27
C LYS A 90 8.69 0.72 8.19
N ASP A 91 8.62 1.30 6.99
CA ASP A 91 8.72 2.75 6.75
C ASP A 91 8.13 3.19 5.40
N LEU A 92 7.88 4.51 5.28
CA LEU A 92 7.35 5.12 4.06
C LEU A 92 8.25 4.93 2.81
N PRO A 93 9.60 5.05 2.88
CA PRO A 93 10.46 4.74 1.75
C PRO A 93 10.31 3.30 1.23
N SER A 94 10.17 2.32 2.12
CA SER A 94 9.97 0.91 1.76
C SER A 94 8.63 0.70 1.09
N PHE A 95 7.56 1.30 1.63
CA PHE A 95 6.23 1.31 1.01
C PHE A 95 6.27 1.90 -0.41
N ALA A 96 6.89 3.08 -0.56
CA ALA A 96 7.04 3.71 -1.88
C ALA A 96 7.83 2.84 -2.86
N HIS A 97 8.87 2.14 -2.37
CA HIS A 97 9.65 1.23 -3.20
C HIS A 97 8.83 0.02 -3.64
N PHE A 98 8.00 -0.57 -2.77
CA PHE A 98 7.09 -1.66 -3.14
C PHE A 98 6.12 -1.23 -4.26
N LEU A 99 5.55 -0.03 -4.15
CA LEU A 99 4.69 0.53 -5.19
C LEU A 99 5.45 0.75 -6.52
N LEU A 100 6.71 1.20 -6.46
CA LEU A 100 7.57 1.33 -7.64
C LEU A 100 7.80 -0.04 -8.30
N LEU A 101 8.08 -1.07 -7.51
CA LEU A 101 8.29 -2.44 -8.02
C LEU A 101 7.06 -2.96 -8.77
N LEU A 102 5.86 -2.71 -8.25
CA LEU A 102 4.61 -3.08 -8.91
C LEU A 102 4.50 -2.38 -10.27
N GLU A 103 4.78 -1.08 -10.35
CA GLU A 103 4.76 -0.35 -11.62
C GLU A 103 5.85 -0.82 -12.60
N GLU A 104 7.02 -1.22 -12.12
CA GLU A 104 8.10 -1.79 -12.96
C GLU A 104 7.71 -3.15 -13.56
N GLU A 105 7.06 -4.02 -12.79
CA GLU A 105 6.66 -5.37 -13.22
C GLU A 105 5.30 -5.41 -13.91
N ARG A 106 4.51 -4.31 -13.87
CA ARG A 106 3.19 -4.20 -14.49
C ARG A 106 3.09 -4.73 -15.92
N PRO A 107 4.03 -4.45 -16.85
CA PRO A 107 3.97 -5.02 -18.20
C PRO A 107 3.91 -6.55 -18.25
N ASN A 108 4.35 -7.24 -17.20
CA ASN A 108 4.41 -8.70 -17.13
C ASN A 108 3.15 -9.36 -16.55
N TYR A 109 2.17 -8.59 -16.05
CA TYR A 109 0.93 -9.14 -15.47
C TYR A 109 -0.34 -8.36 -15.81
N ASP A 110 -0.23 -7.11 -16.28
CA ASP A 110 -1.39 -6.28 -16.61
C ASP A 110 -2.05 -6.77 -17.91
N PHE A 111 -3.37 -6.92 -17.90
CA PHE A 111 -4.15 -7.38 -19.05
C PHE A 111 -4.16 -6.37 -20.21
N GLU A 112 -3.85 -5.10 -19.93
CA GLU A 112 -3.67 -4.05 -20.93
C GLU A 112 -2.25 -4.00 -21.51
N SER A 113 -1.38 -4.95 -21.13
CA SER A 113 0.00 -5.00 -21.63
C SER A 113 0.06 -5.20 -23.15
N GLU A 114 0.99 -4.48 -23.80
CA GLU A 114 1.28 -4.63 -25.23
C GLU A 114 2.17 -5.85 -25.53
N LEU A 115 2.63 -6.58 -24.50
CA LEU A 115 3.45 -7.77 -24.68
C LEU A 115 2.63 -8.94 -25.24
N GLU A 116 3.16 -9.61 -26.26
CA GLU A 116 2.50 -10.77 -26.89
C GLU A 116 2.35 -11.97 -25.94
N ASN A 117 3.25 -12.11 -24.97
CA ASN A 117 3.19 -13.13 -23.93
C ASN A 117 3.60 -12.50 -22.60
N ILE A 118 2.66 -12.45 -21.64
CA ILE A 118 2.94 -12.03 -20.26
C ILE A 118 3.31 -13.25 -19.41
N ASP A 119 4.03 -13.01 -18.31
CA ASP A 119 4.48 -14.02 -17.34
C ASP A 119 4.06 -13.58 -15.92
N PRO A 120 2.76 -13.74 -15.58
CA PRO A 120 2.21 -13.19 -14.33
C PRO A 120 2.79 -13.90 -13.10
N GLU A 121 2.87 -15.24 -13.12
CA GLU A 121 3.48 -16.04 -12.05
C GLU A 121 4.96 -15.66 -11.81
N GLY A 122 5.74 -15.51 -12.89
CA GLY A 122 7.12 -15.08 -12.77
C GLY A 122 7.25 -13.63 -12.29
N ALA A 123 6.32 -12.74 -12.65
CA ALA A 123 6.26 -11.38 -12.13
C ALA A 123 6.02 -11.39 -10.61
N ALA A 124 5.04 -12.16 -10.14
CA ALA A 124 4.76 -12.32 -8.72
C ALA A 124 6.00 -12.86 -7.97
N ALA A 125 6.69 -13.86 -8.51
CA ALA A 125 7.89 -14.42 -7.90
C ALA A 125 9.04 -13.40 -7.81
N ARG A 126 9.28 -12.61 -8.87
CA ARG A 126 10.30 -11.55 -8.89
C ARG A 126 9.95 -10.43 -7.91
N LEU A 127 8.69 -10.00 -7.87
CA LEU A 127 8.18 -9.01 -6.92
C LEU A 127 8.40 -9.48 -5.49
N ALA A 128 7.94 -10.68 -5.14
CA ALA A 128 8.09 -11.24 -3.80
C ALA A 128 9.57 -11.34 -3.39
N GLY A 129 10.47 -11.68 -4.32
CA GLY A 129 11.91 -11.68 -4.11
C GLY A 129 12.44 -10.29 -3.75
N ARG A 130 12.19 -9.30 -4.60
CA ARG A 130 12.67 -7.91 -4.43
C ARG A 130 12.05 -7.22 -3.21
N MET A 131 10.76 -7.44 -2.95
CA MET A 131 10.06 -6.96 -1.77
C MET A 131 10.70 -7.49 -0.49
N ARG A 132 11.04 -8.79 -0.44
CA ARG A 132 11.71 -9.41 0.71
C ARG A 132 13.11 -8.84 0.99
N GLU A 133 13.83 -8.43 -0.05
CA GLU A 133 15.13 -7.77 0.11
C GLU A 133 15.03 -6.38 0.74
N ILE A 134 13.93 -5.66 0.46
CA ILE A 134 13.68 -4.30 0.95
C ILE A 134 13.11 -4.35 2.37
N ASP A 135 12.06 -5.15 2.58
CA ASP A 135 11.31 -5.22 3.83
C ASP A 135 10.77 -6.64 4.05
N PRO A 136 11.57 -7.55 4.63
CA PRO A 136 11.16 -8.93 4.84
C PRO A 136 9.98 -9.04 5.81
N ALA A 137 9.90 -8.17 6.81
CA ALA A 137 8.83 -8.17 7.81
C ALA A 137 7.45 -7.91 7.21
N ALA A 138 7.37 -7.10 6.14
CA ALA A 138 6.13 -6.85 5.41
C ALA A 138 5.49 -8.12 4.81
N LEU A 139 6.31 -9.14 4.51
CA LEU A 139 5.86 -10.42 3.96
C LEU A 139 5.72 -11.54 5.02
N GLU A 140 6.12 -11.28 6.26
CA GLU A 140 5.93 -12.21 7.38
C GLU A 140 4.51 -12.15 7.97
N VAL A 141 3.79 -11.04 7.74
CA VAL A 141 2.38 -10.91 8.09
C VAL A 141 1.55 -11.75 7.12
N SER A 142 1.08 -12.91 7.57
CA SER A 142 0.48 -13.96 6.74
C SER A 142 -0.75 -13.53 5.92
N ASN A 143 -1.55 -12.61 6.46
CA ASN A 143 -2.76 -12.05 5.86
C ASN A 143 -2.55 -10.60 5.39
N SER A 144 -1.30 -10.22 5.13
CA SER A 144 -0.99 -8.89 4.60
C SER A 144 -1.56 -8.71 3.21
N ARG A 145 -2.06 -7.49 2.94
CA ARG A 145 -2.50 -7.01 1.64
C ARG A 145 -1.46 -7.27 0.53
N TRP A 146 -0.18 -7.36 0.86
CA TRP A 146 0.85 -7.72 -0.12
C TRP A 146 0.69 -9.13 -0.67
N HIS A 147 0.22 -10.10 0.12
CA HIS A 147 -0.04 -11.45 -0.36
C HIS A 147 -1.21 -11.48 -1.34
N ASP A 148 -2.30 -10.76 -1.04
CA ASP A 148 -3.45 -10.63 -1.96
C ASP A 148 -3.04 -9.99 -3.30
N ILE A 149 -2.19 -8.96 -3.25
CA ILE A 149 -1.65 -8.32 -4.45
C ILE A 149 -0.77 -9.28 -5.23
N LEU A 150 0.10 -10.05 -4.57
CA LEU A 150 0.98 -11.01 -5.23
C LEU A 150 0.18 -12.16 -5.86
N GLU A 151 -0.88 -12.63 -5.20
CA GLU A 151 -1.82 -13.61 -5.75
C GLU A 151 -2.52 -13.04 -6.98
N TYR A 152 -3.02 -11.81 -6.91
CA TYR A 152 -3.61 -11.14 -8.07
C TYR A 152 -2.62 -10.97 -9.22
N VAL A 153 -1.36 -10.61 -8.93
CA VAL A 153 -0.33 -10.50 -9.95
C VAL A 153 -0.05 -11.86 -10.60
N ALA A 154 -0.10 -12.96 -9.84
CA ALA A 154 0.06 -14.30 -10.38
C ALA A 154 -1.15 -14.75 -11.20
N GLU A 155 -2.36 -14.33 -10.81
CA GLU A 155 -3.64 -14.75 -11.40
C GLU A 155 -4.54 -13.54 -11.74
N PRO A 156 -4.16 -12.70 -12.73
CA PRO A 156 -4.87 -11.45 -13.02
C PRO A 156 -6.32 -11.63 -13.51
N GLU A 157 -6.67 -12.85 -13.97
CA GLU A 157 -8.04 -13.22 -14.38
C GLU A 157 -9.00 -13.49 -13.20
N ALA A 158 -8.49 -13.60 -11.97
CA ALA A 158 -9.30 -13.84 -10.77
C ALA A 158 -10.04 -12.57 -10.25
N ARG A 159 -10.02 -11.48 -11.01
CA ARG A 159 -10.61 -10.17 -10.67
C ARG A 159 -12.14 -10.13 -10.72
#